data_AF-A0A0M3HUG9-F1
#
_entry.id   AF-A0A0M3HUG9-F1
#
_cell.length_a   1.000
_cell.length_b   1.000
_cell.length_c   1.000
_cell.angle_alpha   90.00
_cell.angle_beta   90.00
_cell.angle_gamma   90.00
#
_symmetry.space_group_name_H-M   'P 1'
#
loop_
_entity.id
_entity.type
_entity.pdbx_description
1 polymer ?
#
loop_
_entity_poly.entity_id
_entity_poly.type
_entity_poly.pdbx_seq_one_letter_code
_entity_poly.pdbx_strand_id
1 'polypeptide(L)'
;MIPKIVLKLLTIIICICATLFIGYSLWNDSNVVQFLVTQNTNLEYHAARSTVVLGGGVLIVVCILFTALQVWLFLVLLDCFSLIQARLAKESVTVDEIDAVVITHGHPGHIGNMNFFGQKPILFHSMEYVGRRATPTELKDRPYRKLSTNVEVWKTPGHTQHDLSVLVHNVPGYGSMAIVGDLIPSEAFLAEKIDLMAEESVWDSTIKRQNANLVICMADWVIPGHGQPFRVMPQYRQKAGCTRLLAQQRLLNA
;
A
#
# COMPACT_ATOMS: atom_id res chain seq x y z
N MET A 1 -11.86 -13.03 -3.24
CA MET A 1 -11.24 -13.41 -1.95
C MET A 1 -9.76 -13.02 -1.98
N ILE A 2 -9.25 -12.30 -0.97
CA ILE A 2 -7.88 -11.76 -0.99
C ILE A 2 -6.86 -12.85 -0.64
N PRO A 3 -5.88 -13.16 -1.51
CA PRO A 3 -4.93 -14.26 -1.31
C PRO A 3 -4.18 -14.22 0.03
N LYS A 4 -3.82 -13.03 0.51
CA LYS A 4 -3.09 -12.87 1.78
C LYS A 4 -3.92 -13.23 3.01
N ILE A 5 -5.24 -12.95 2.98
CA ILE A 5 -6.18 -13.32 4.04
C ILE A 5 -6.32 -14.85 4.08
N VAL A 6 -6.48 -15.48 2.91
CA VAL A 6 -6.57 -16.95 2.78
C VAL A 6 -5.30 -17.62 3.29
N LEU A 7 -4.14 -17.13 2.85
CA LEU A 7 -2.85 -17.69 3.24
C LEU A 7 -2.65 -17.59 4.76
N LYS A 8 -2.95 -16.44 5.38
CA LYS A 8 -2.84 -16.24 6.83
C LYS A 8 -3.78 -17.16 7.61
N LEU A 9 -5.04 -17.29 7.16
CA LEU A 9 -6.00 -18.18 7.78
C LEU A 9 -5.53 -19.64 7.71
N LEU A 10 -5.05 -20.08 6.53
CA LEU A 10 -4.51 -21.43 6.34
C LEU A 10 -3.30 -21.71 7.25
N THR A 11 -2.36 -20.77 7.36
CA THR A 11 -1.18 -20.96 8.22
C THR A 11 -1.56 -21.07 9.69
N ILE A 12 -2.54 -20.29 10.14
CA ILE A 12 -3.05 -20.37 11.52
C ILE A 12 -3.66 -21.75 11.78
N ILE A 13 -4.50 -22.24 10.86
CA ILE A 13 -5.13 -23.57 10.98
C ILE A 13 -4.05 -24.67 11.04
N ILE A 14 -3.05 -24.61 10.16
CA ILE A 14 -1.94 -25.57 10.16
C ILE A 14 -1.17 -25.54 11.49
N CYS A 15 -0.87 -24.36 12.04
CA CYS A 15 -0.18 -24.23 13.32
C CYS A 15 -1.00 -24.81 14.50
N ILE A 16 -2.33 -24.57 14.51
CA ILE A 16 -3.23 -25.15 15.51
C ILE A 16 -3.23 -26.69 15.39
N CYS A 17 -3.43 -27.23 14.19
CA CYS A 17 -3.44 -28.67 13.95
C CYS A 17 -2.10 -29.33 14.34
N ALA A 18 -0.97 -28.72 14.00
CA ALA A 18 0.35 -29.21 14.39
C ALA A 18 0.54 -29.22 15.90
N THR A 19 0.12 -28.16 16.60
CA THR A 19 0.19 -28.06 18.06
C THR A 19 -0.65 -29.16 18.74
N LEU A 20 -1.89 -29.37 18.26
CA LEU A 20 -2.76 -30.43 18.75
C LEU A 20 -2.19 -31.83 18.48
N PHE A 21 -1.61 -32.04 17.30
CA PHE A 21 -0.98 -33.31 16.94
C PHE A 21 0.23 -33.63 17.83
N ILE A 22 1.09 -32.64 18.12
CA ILE A 22 2.22 -32.79 19.05
C ILE A 22 1.71 -33.12 20.45
N GLY A 23 0.73 -32.36 20.95
CA GLY A 23 0.10 -32.58 22.26
C GLY A 23 -0.50 -33.99 22.39
N TYR A 24 -1.28 -34.41 21.40
CA TYR A 24 -1.87 -35.75 21.37
C TYR A 24 -0.80 -36.85 21.32
N SER A 25 0.23 -36.68 20.50
CA SER A 25 1.30 -37.66 20.34
C SER A 25 2.12 -37.85 21.61
N LEU A 26 2.36 -36.76 22.35
CA LEU A 26 3.02 -36.80 23.66
C LEU A 26 2.13 -37.40 24.75
N TRP A 27 0.84 -37.07 24.75
CA TRP A 27 -0.12 -37.59 25.73
C TRP A 27 -0.34 -39.10 25.59
N ASN A 28 -0.48 -39.59 24.35
CA ASN A 28 -0.76 -40.99 24.06
C ASN A 28 0.48 -41.89 24.01
N ASP A 29 1.67 -41.34 24.34
CA ASP A 29 2.95 -42.06 24.28
C ASP A 29 3.17 -42.74 22.90
N SER A 30 2.96 -41.98 21.83
CA SER A 30 2.90 -42.51 20.46
C SER A 30 4.20 -43.20 20.03
N ASN A 31 4.08 -44.39 19.43
CA ASN A 31 5.19 -45.14 18.83
C ASN A 31 6.02 -44.30 17.84
N VAL A 32 5.41 -43.30 17.19
CA VAL A 32 6.09 -42.38 16.27
C VAL A 32 7.06 -41.47 17.03
N VAL A 33 6.64 -40.92 18.17
CA VAL A 33 7.50 -40.07 19.01
C VAL A 33 8.63 -40.89 19.59
N GLN A 34 8.33 -42.10 20.08
CA GLN A 34 9.33 -43.04 20.57
C GLN A 34 10.40 -43.35 19.51
N PHE A 35 9.96 -43.72 18.31
CA PHE A 35 10.84 -43.97 17.17
C PHE A 35 11.71 -42.76 16.82
N LEU A 36 11.12 -41.57 16.68
CA LEU A 36 11.85 -40.35 16.33
C LEU A 36 12.87 -39.97 17.40
N VAL A 37 12.54 -40.09 18.68
CA VAL A 37 13.47 -39.77 19.77
C VAL A 37 14.63 -40.76 19.79
N THR A 38 14.35 -42.07 19.74
CA THR A 38 15.39 -43.10 19.78
C THR A 38 16.33 -43.04 18.58
N GLN A 39 15.80 -42.77 17.37
CA GLN A 39 16.59 -42.64 16.15
C GLN A 39 17.49 -41.38 16.14
N ASN A 40 17.01 -40.25 16.67
CA ASN A 40 17.74 -38.97 16.55
C ASN A 40 18.62 -38.63 17.75
N THR A 41 18.37 -39.22 18.93
CA THR A 41 19.08 -38.84 20.17
C THR A 41 19.95 -39.95 20.74
N ASN A 42 19.88 -41.19 20.21
CA ASN A 42 20.52 -42.38 20.80
C ASN A 42 20.16 -42.61 22.28
N LEU A 43 19.07 -42.00 22.77
CA LEU A 43 18.56 -42.18 24.12
C LEU A 43 17.54 -43.32 24.16
N GLU A 44 17.59 -44.12 25.23
CA GLU A 44 16.49 -45.00 25.58
C GLU A 44 15.28 -44.15 25.97
N TYR A 45 14.23 -44.20 25.16
CA TYR A 45 13.05 -43.35 25.32
C TYR A 45 12.44 -43.44 26.72
N HIS A 46 12.27 -44.66 27.24
CA HIS A 46 11.68 -44.87 28.56
C HIS A 46 12.53 -44.30 29.70
N ALA A 47 13.85 -44.29 29.57
CA ALA A 47 14.76 -43.68 30.54
C ALA A 47 14.73 -42.14 30.49
N ALA A 48 14.47 -41.56 29.31
CA ALA A 48 14.41 -40.12 29.07
C ALA A 48 12.98 -39.53 29.03
N ARG A 49 11.95 -40.31 29.38
CA ARG A 49 10.53 -39.94 29.20
C ARG A 49 10.16 -38.59 29.83
N SER A 50 10.63 -38.32 31.05
CA SER A 50 10.40 -37.05 31.74
C SER A 50 10.98 -35.86 30.98
N THR A 51 12.21 -35.99 30.48
CA THR A 51 12.87 -34.97 29.65
C THR A 51 12.14 -34.77 28.32
N VAL A 52 11.66 -35.84 27.68
CA VAL A 52 10.88 -35.75 26.43
C VAL A 52 9.56 -35.02 26.66
N VAL A 53 8.84 -35.34 27.74
CA VAL A 53 7.58 -34.67 28.08
C VAL A 53 7.81 -33.19 28.42
N LEU A 54 8.86 -32.87 29.18
CA LEU A 54 9.21 -31.47 29.50
C LEU A 54 9.58 -30.68 28.23
N GLY A 55 10.46 -31.23 27.39
CA GLY A 55 10.85 -30.60 26.12
C GLY A 55 9.66 -30.43 25.18
N GLY A 56 8.79 -31.44 25.08
CA GLY A 56 7.55 -31.39 24.32
C GLY A 56 6.55 -30.37 24.85
N GLY A 57 6.43 -30.24 26.18
CA GLY A 57 5.64 -29.21 26.83
C GLY A 57 6.13 -27.79 26.49
N VAL A 58 7.44 -27.56 26.55
CA VAL A 58 8.05 -26.29 26.14
C VAL A 58 7.76 -26.01 24.66
N LEU A 59 7.91 -27.00 23.79
CA LEU A 59 7.61 -26.87 22.36
C LEU A 59 6.14 -26.47 22.12
N ILE A 60 5.20 -27.10 22.81
CA ILE A 60 3.77 -26.76 22.71
C ILE A 60 3.53 -25.31 23.13
N VAL A 61 4.11 -24.86 24.25
CA VAL A 61 3.98 -23.46 24.70
C VAL A 61 4.49 -22.49 23.65
N VAL A 62 5.66 -22.76 23.06
CA VAL A 62 6.22 -21.94 21.97
C VAL A 62 5.28 -21.93 20.75
N CYS A 63 4.73 -23.08 20.34
CA CYS A 63 3.78 -23.17 19.24
C CYS A 63 2.48 -22.40 19.50
N ILE A 64 1.97 -22.42 20.73
CA ILE A 64 0.79 -21.66 21.15
C ILE A 64 1.07 -20.15 21.06
N LEU A 65 2.20 -19.69 21.60
CA LEU A 65 2.59 -18.27 21.54
C LEU A 65 2.76 -17.80 20.09
N PHE A 66 3.40 -18.60 19.25
CA PHE A 66 3.55 -18.30 17.83
C PHE A 66 2.19 -18.23 17.11
N THR A 67 1.28 -19.16 17.40
CA THR A 67 -0.09 -19.15 16.84
C THR A 67 -0.85 -17.91 17.30
N ALA A 68 -0.76 -17.54 18.58
CA ALA A 68 -1.39 -16.34 19.13
C ALA A 68 -0.89 -15.07 18.43
N LEU A 69 0.42 -14.96 18.18
CA LEU A 69 1.01 -13.88 17.40
C LEU A 69 0.48 -13.85 15.97
N GLN A 70 0.35 -15.01 15.31
CA GLN A 70 -0.22 -15.07 13.96
C GLN A 70 -1.69 -14.63 13.93
N VAL A 71 -2.50 -15.04 14.91
CA VAL A 71 -3.90 -14.62 15.05
C VAL A 71 -3.97 -13.11 15.25
N TRP A 72 -3.14 -12.55 16.13
CA TRP A 72 -3.09 -11.10 16.34
C TRP A 72 -2.77 -10.34 15.04
N LEU A 73 -1.73 -10.76 14.31
CA LEU A 73 -1.40 -10.18 13.00
C LEU A 73 -2.52 -10.35 11.96
N PHE A 74 -3.29 -11.44 12.03
CA PHE A 74 -4.42 -11.67 11.15
C PHE A 74 -5.60 -10.73 11.49
N LEU A 75 -5.87 -10.49 12.76
CA LEU A 75 -6.87 -9.51 13.19
C LEU A 75 -6.51 -8.10 12.72
N VAL A 76 -5.25 -7.68 12.89
CA VAL A 76 -4.76 -6.39 12.35
C VAL A 76 -4.99 -6.30 10.83
N LEU A 77 -4.70 -7.38 10.10
CA LEU A 77 -4.93 -7.42 8.65
C LEU A 77 -6.42 -7.30 8.29
N LEU A 78 -7.30 -7.96 9.04
CA LEU A 78 -8.74 -7.88 8.85
C LEU A 78 -9.29 -6.49 9.18
N ASP A 79 -8.78 -5.83 10.21
CA ASP A 79 -9.17 -4.47 10.57
C ASP A 79 -8.78 -3.46 9.49
N CYS A 80 -7.57 -3.58 8.93
CA CYS A 80 -7.16 -2.75 7.79
C CYS A 80 -8.07 -2.98 6.57
N PHE A 81 -8.41 -4.24 6.29
CA PHE A 81 -9.27 -4.57 5.16
C PHE A 81 -10.71 -4.07 5.36
N SER A 82 -11.27 -4.25 6.55
CA SER A 82 -12.63 -3.82 6.88
C SER A 82 -12.77 -2.31 6.81
N LEU A 83 -11.73 -1.55 7.20
CA LEU A 83 -11.71 -0.10 7.07
C LEU A 83 -11.81 0.33 5.59
N ILE A 84 -11.06 -0.31 4.69
CA ILE A 84 -11.10 -0.02 3.26
C ILE A 84 -12.48 -0.35 2.69
N GLN A 85 -13.01 -1.54 3.01
CA GLN A 85 -14.35 -1.93 2.57
C GLN A 85 -15.42 -0.95 3.06
N ALA A 86 -15.37 -0.53 4.32
CA ALA A 86 -16.32 0.42 4.90
C ALA A 86 -16.25 1.79 4.21
N ARG A 87 -15.07 2.23 3.76
CA ARG A 87 -14.92 3.49 3.03
C ARG A 87 -15.44 3.40 1.60
N LEU A 88 -15.13 2.31 0.89
CA LEU A 88 -15.65 2.07 -0.46
C LEU A 88 -17.18 1.91 -0.46
N ALA A 89 -17.73 1.23 0.55
CA ALA A 89 -19.18 1.03 0.68
C ALA A 89 -19.95 2.35 0.84
N LYS A 90 -19.35 3.40 1.41
CA LYS A 90 -19.97 4.74 1.46
C LYS A 90 -20.20 5.33 0.08
N GLU A 91 -19.33 4.98 -0.87
CA GLU A 91 -19.43 5.38 -2.27
C GLU A 91 -20.19 4.34 -3.11
N SER A 92 -20.80 3.32 -2.48
CA SER A 92 -21.47 2.20 -3.15
C SER A 92 -20.55 1.43 -4.12
N VAL A 93 -19.26 1.36 -3.80
CA VAL A 93 -18.24 0.63 -4.57
C VAL A 93 -17.70 -0.54 -3.75
N THR A 94 -17.44 -1.65 -4.41
CA THR A 94 -16.75 -2.82 -3.87
C THR A 94 -15.32 -2.90 -4.40
N VAL A 95 -14.45 -3.64 -3.70
CA VAL A 95 -13.06 -3.84 -4.15
C VAL A 95 -13.00 -4.50 -5.53
N ASP A 96 -13.96 -5.36 -5.84
CA ASP A 96 -14.03 -6.07 -7.11
C ASP A 96 -14.48 -5.16 -8.27
N GLU A 97 -15.07 -3.99 -8.01
CA GLU A 97 -15.44 -2.99 -9.02
C GLU A 97 -14.32 -1.98 -9.32
N ILE A 98 -13.19 -2.04 -8.60
CA ILE A 98 -12.05 -1.16 -8.89
C ILE A 98 -11.39 -1.57 -10.20
N ASP A 99 -11.34 -0.64 -11.16
CA ASP A 99 -10.71 -0.86 -12.46
C ASP A 99 -9.18 -0.71 -12.42
N ALA A 100 -8.67 0.22 -11.60
CA ALA A 100 -7.24 0.47 -11.45
C ALA A 100 -6.90 1.12 -10.11
N VAL A 101 -5.67 0.92 -9.66
CA VAL A 101 -5.07 1.59 -8.50
C VAL A 101 -3.86 2.39 -8.97
N VAL A 102 -3.84 3.69 -8.69
CA VAL A 102 -2.69 4.56 -8.98
C VAL A 102 -1.92 4.80 -7.70
N ILE A 103 -0.62 4.47 -7.71
CA ILE A 103 0.28 4.75 -6.60
C ILE A 103 1.00 6.05 -6.91
N THR A 104 0.79 7.06 -6.06
CA THR A 104 1.47 8.35 -6.19
C THR A 104 2.98 8.16 -6.05
N HIS A 105 3.43 7.47 -5.00
CA HIS A 105 4.83 7.12 -4.78
C HIS A 105 5.02 5.95 -3.81
N GLY A 106 6.26 5.49 -3.65
CA GLY A 106 6.58 4.24 -2.95
C GLY A 106 6.74 4.31 -1.42
N HIS A 107 6.29 5.38 -0.74
CA HIS A 107 6.41 5.45 0.73
C HIS A 107 5.34 4.60 1.44
N PRO A 108 5.64 4.01 2.62
CA PRO A 108 4.74 3.11 3.32
C PRO A 108 3.32 3.65 3.54
N GLY A 109 3.18 4.96 3.80
CA GLY A 109 1.89 5.63 3.98
C GLY A 109 0.97 5.57 2.75
N HIS A 110 1.54 5.39 1.55
CA HIS A 110 0.82 5.41 0.28
C HIS A 110 0.68 4.01 -0.36
N ILE A 111 1.49 3.03 0.07
CA ILE A 111 1.48 1.66 -0.48
C ILE A 111 1.05 0.56 0.51
N GLY A 112 0.83 0.90 1.79
CA GLY A 112 0.67 -0.08 2.88
C GLY A 112 -0.46 -1.11 2.70
N ASN A 113 -1.46 -0.80 1.88
CA ASN A 113 -2.65 -1.64 1.65
C ASN A 113 -2.76 -2.23 0.24
N MET A 114 -1.69 -2.15 -0.58
CA MET A 114 -1.68 -2.68 -1.95
C MET A 114 -2.04 -4.17 -2.04
N ASN A 115 -1.78 -4.94 -0.97
CA ASN A 115 -2.06 -6.36 -0.92
C ASN A 115 -3.55 -6.72 -1.07
N PHE A 116 -4.47 -5.77 -0.86
CA PHE A 116 -5.90 -5.97 -1.07
C PHE A 116 -6.32 -5.82 -2.54
N PHE A 117 -5.45 -5.24 -3.38
CA PHE A 117 -5.71 -4.97 -4.78
C PHE A 117 -4.81 -5.76 -5.74
N GLY A 118 -4.15 -6.83 -5.27
CA GLY A 118 -3.12 -7.55 -6.05
C GLY A 118 -3.58 -8.23 -7.35
N GLN A 119 -4.88 -8.26 -7.64
CA GLN A 119 -5.46 -8.71 -8.91
C GLN A 119 -5.94 -7.57 -9.80
N LYS A 120 -5.87 -6.32 -9.32
CA LYS A 120 -6.23 -5.13 -10.06
C LYS A 120 -5.01 -4.58 -10.81
N PRO A 121 -5.20 -3.90 -11.95
CA PRO A 121 -4.16 -3.08 -12.55
C PRO A 121 -3.64 -2.04 -11.56
N ILE A 122 -2.36 -2.11 -11.25
CA ILE A 122 -1.66 -1.16 -10.37
C ILE A 122 -0.72 -0.34 -11.22
N LEU A 123 -0.98 0.97 -11.34
CA LEU A 123 -0.11 1.91 -12.01
C LEU A 123 0.87 2.51 -11.01
N PHE A 124 2.17 2.31 -11.25
CA PHE A 124 3.24 2.92 -10.47
C PHE A 124 4.38 3.35 -11.37
N HIS A 125 4.79 4.62 -11.24
CA HIS A 125 5.74 5.26 -12.13
C HIS A 125 5.34 5.10 -13.61
N SER A 126 6.17 4.45 -14.43
CA SER A 126 5.92 4.22 -15.86
C SER A 126 5.37 2.83 -16.18
N MET A 127 5.06 2.03 -15.16
CA MET A 127 4.71 0.62 -15.29
C MET A 127 3.31 0.34 -14.75
N GLU A 128 2.59 -0.56 -15.41
CA GLU A 128 1.36 -1.15 -14.91
C GLU A 128 1.62 -2.60 -14.50
N TYR A 129 1.14 -2.98 -13.31
CA TYR A 129 1.32 -4.29 -12.72
C TYR A 129 -0.04 -5.00 -12.62
N VAL A 130 -0.12 -6.21 -13.19
CA VAL A 130 -1.29 -7.09 -13.05
C VAL A 130 -0.77 -8.45 -12.59
N GLY A 131 -1.01 -8.80 -11.33
CA GLY A 131 -0.43 -9.99 -10.71
C GLY A 131 1.10 -9.93 -10.73
N ARG A 132 1.75 -10.81 -11.52
CA ARG A 132 3.21 -10.86 -11.69
C ARG A 132 3.70 -10.20 -12.98
N ARG A 133 2.79 -9.73 -13.83
CA ARG A 133 3.14 -9.11 -15.11
C ARG A 133 3.35 -7.62 -14.89
N ALA A 134 4.46 -7.10 -15.39
CA ALA A 134 4.76 -5.67 -15.46
C ALA A 134 4.83 -5.25 -16.92
N THR A 135 4.03 -4.25 -17.30
CA THR A 135 3.97 -3.72 -18.66
C THR A 135 4.29 -2.23 -18.67
N PRO A 136 5.25 -1.77 -19.51
CA PRO A 136 5.46 -0.36 -19.72
C PRO A 136 4.19 0.32 -20.24
N THR A 137 3.99 1.56 -19.81
CA THR A 137 2.84 2.39 -20.19
C THR A 137 3.30 3.58 -21.01
N GLU A 138 2.35 4.37 -21.50
CA GLU A 138 2.61 5.63 -22.20
C GLU A 138 3.43 6.61 -21.36
N LEU A 139 3.40 6.50 -20.03
CA LEU A 139 4.20 7.30 -19.10
C LEU A 139 5.70 7.08 -19.25
N LYS A 140 6.14 6.02 -19.95
CA LYS A 140 7.57 5.85 -20.29
C LYS A 140 8.04 6.99 -21.20
N ASP A 141 7.28 7.26 -22.25
CA ASP A 141 7.67 8.16 -23.34
C ASP A 141 6.96 9.53 -23.27
N ARG A 142 5.84 9.61 -22.54
CA ARG A 142 5.00 10.81 -22.40
C ARG A 142 4.94 11.29 -20.95
N PRO A 143 4.66 12.58 -20.71
CA PRO A 143 4.50 13.10 -19.36
C PRO A 143 3.18 12.68 -18.71
N TYR A 144 2.19 12.23 -19.49
CA TYR A 144 0.88 11.83 -18.99
C TYR A 144 0.29 10.61 -19.73
N ARG A 145 -0.70 9.98 -19.10
CA ARG A 145 -1.53 8.88 -19.61
C ARG A 145 -3.00 9.16 -19.27
N LYS A 146 -3.91 8.97 -20.22
CA LYS A 146 -5.35 9.05 -19.97
C LYS A 146 -5.88 7.70 -19.50
N LEU A 147 -6.58 7.68 -18.37
CA LEU A 147 -7.28 6.49 -17.86
C LEU A 147 -8.75 6.47 -18.32
N SER A 148 -9.36 7.64 -18.48
CA SER A 148 -10.71 7.79 -19.04
C SER A 148 -10.83 9.15 -19.75
N THR A 149 -12.04 9.47 -20.22
CA THR A 149 -12.33 10.79 -20.82
C THR A 149 -11.99 11.96 -19.89
N ASN A 150 -12.18 11.78 -18.59
CA ASN A 150 -12.02 12.84 -17.58
C ASN A 150 -10.87 12.60 -16.61
N VAL A 151 -10.17 11.46 -16.68
CA VAL A 151 -9.11 11.10 -15.73
C VAL A 151 -7.80 10.89 -16.46
N GLU A 152 -6.77 11.59 -16.01
CA GLU A 152 -5.40 11.48 -16.50
C GLU A 152 -4.39 11.38 -15.36
N VAL A 153 -3.28 10.70 -15.61
CA VAL A 153 -2.18 10.51 -14.68
C VAL A 153 -0.96 11.18 -15.27
N TRP A 154 -0.27 11.97 -14.46
CA TRP A 154 0.91 12.74 -14.83
C TRP A 154 2.12 12.30 -14.04
N LYS A 155 3.28 12.23 -14.69
CA LYS A 155 4.57 12.18 -14.00
C LYS A 155 4.82 13.53 -13.36
N THR A 156 4.94 13.54 -12.03
CA THR A 156 5.19 14.76 -11.25
C THR A 156 6.34 14.52 -10.27
N PRO A 157 7.54 14.14 -10.75
CA PRO A 157 8.68 13.85 -9.88
C PRO A 157 8.96 15.01 -8.93
N GLY A 158 9.51 14.73 -7.76
CA GLY A 158 9.87 15.78 -6.82
C GLY A 158 10.09 15.26 -5.42
N HIS A 159 9.02 14.79 -4.78
CA HIS A 159 9.13 14.13 -3.48
C HIS A 159 9.92 12.82 -3.64
N THR A 160 9.55 12.01 -4.62
CA THR A 160 10.40 10.96 -5.18
C THR A 160 10.58 11.16 -6.69
N GLN A 161 11.57 10.50 -7.28
CA GLN A 161 11.73 10.49 -8.74
C GLN A 161 10.54 9.83 -9.46
N HIS A 162 9.74 9.02 -8.74
CA HIS A 162 8.72 8.15 -9.32
C HIS A 162 7.30 8.70 -9.19
N ASP A 163 7.17 9.90 -8.62
CA ASP A 163 5.89 10.50 -8.26
C ASP A 163 4.93 10.63 -9.44
N LEU A 164 3.68 10.29 -9.16
CA LEU A 164 2.53 10.47 -10.04
C LEU A 164 1.48 11.36 -9.37
N SER A 165 0.78 12.14 -10.20
CA SER A 165 -0.43 12.88 -9.82
C SER A 165 -1.59 12.47 -10.71
N VAL A 166 -2.80 12.40 -10.16
CA VAL A 166 -4.04 12.11 -10.90
C VAL A 166 -4.82 13.41 -11.05
N LEU A 167 -5.14 13.79 -12.29
CA LEU A 167 -6.06 14.87 -12.58
C LEU A 167 -7.42 14.31 -13.00
N VAL A 168 -8.46 14.85 -12.39
CA VAL A 168 -9.86 14.52 -12.66
C VAL A 168 -10.57 15.78 -13.09
N HIS A 169 -11.04 15.82 -14.33
CA HIS A 169 -11.71 16.96 -14.93
C HIS A 169 -13.22 16.88 -14.81
N ASN A 170 -13.88 18.04 -14.95
CA ASN A 170 -15.33 18.16 -15.04
C ASN A 170 -16.08 17.51 -13.86
N VAL A 171 -15.52 17.55 -12.66
CA VAL A 171 -16.16 17.06 -11.44
C VAL A 171 -17.31 18.00 -11.08
N PRO A 172 -18.57 17.51 -11.00
CA PRO A 172 -19.73 18.35 -10.70
C PRO A 172 -19.53 19.15 -9.40
N GLY A 173 -19.65 20.48 -9.50
CA GLY A 173 -19.45 21.40 -8.37
C GLY A 173 -18.00 21.71 -7.99
N TYR A 174 -17.02 20.94 -8.46
CA TYR A 174 -15.60 21.10 -8.10
C TYR A 174 -14.70 21.52 -9.28
N GLY A 175 -15.11 21.32 -10.53
CA GLY A 175 -14.26 21.64 -11.69
C GLY A 175 -13.16 20.60 -11.89
N SER A 176 -11.90 21.02 -11.97
CA SER A 176 -10.76 20.08 -12.04
C SER A 176 -10.15 19.82 -10.67
N MET A 177 -9.96 18.55 -10.31
CA MET A 177 -9.33 18.12 -9.06
C MET A 177 -8.01 17.41 -9.34
N ALA A 178 -7.00 17.60 -8.48
CA ALA A 178 -5.73 16.90 -8.56
C ALA A 178 -5.42 16.14 -7.27
N ILE A 179 -5.19 14.83 -7.37
CA ILE A 179 -4.71 13.96 -6.28
C ILE A 179 -3.21 13.79 -6.47
N VAL A 180 -2.40 14.30 -5.54
CA VAL A 180 -0.97 14.53 -5.82
C VAL A 180 0.02 13.87 -4.86
N GLY A 181 -0.48 13.15 -3.87
CA GLY A 181 0.39 12.58 -2.83
C GLY A 181 1.30 13.64 -2.22
N ASP A 182 2.57 13.31 -2.04
CA ASP A 182 3.50 14.16 -1.30
C ASP A 182 4.24 15.17 -2.19
N LEU A 183 3.88 15.27 -3.47
CA LEU A 183 4.24 16.44 -4.28
C LEU A 183 3.77 17.73 -3.61
N ILE A 184 2.55 17.70 -3.06
CA ILE A 184 1.98 18.72 -2.18
C ILE A 184 1.43 17.97 -0.95
N PRO A 185 2.21 17.85 0.14
CA PRO A 185 1.79 17.06 1.30
C PRO A 185 0.68 17.74 2.10
N SER A 186 0.58 19.08 2.05
CA SER A 186 -0.52 19.86 2.63
C SER A 186 -0.60 21.25 2.01
N GLU A 187 -1.67 22.01 2.27
CA GLU A 187 -1.82 23.40 1.79
C GLU A 187 -0.71 24.33 2.32
N ALA A 188 -0.14 24.03 3.49
CA ALA A 188 0.97 24.80 4.09
C ALA A 188 2.21 24.85 3.18
N PHE A 189 2.41 23.84 2.33
CA PHE A 189 3.46 23.83 1.32
C PHE A 189 3.36 25.02 0.33
N LEU A 190 2.15 25.47 0.04
CA LEU A 190 1.88 26.58 -0.87
C LEU A 190 1.69 27.91 -0.13
N ALA A 191 0.94 27.87 0.98
CA ALA A 191 0.61 29.04 1.77
C ALA A 191 1.83 29.59 2.52
N GLU A 192 2.52 28.71 3.23
CA GLU A 192 3.56 29.03 4.21
C GLU A 192 4.96 28.62 3.75
N LYS A 193 5.06 27.88 2.64
CA LYS A 193 6.30 27.27 2.14
C LYS A 193 6.90 26.24 3.12
N ILE A 194 6.04 25.58 3.89
CA ILE A 194 6.43 24.53 4.82
C ILE A 194 6.19 23.18 4.15
N ASP A 195 7.27 22.41 3.93
CA ASP A 195 7.18 21.04 3.45
C ASP A 195 7.19 20.09 4.65
N LEU A 196 6.03 19.53 5.00
CA LEU A 196 5.89 18.59 6.12
C LEU A 196 6.74 17.33 5.93
N MET A 197 7.09 17.00 4.69
CA MET A 197 7.86 15.80 4.36
C MET A 197 9.35 16.10 4.15
N ALA A 198 9.82 17.31 4.50
CA ALA A 198 11.22 17.71 4.31
C ALA A 198 12.22 16.77 5.00
N GLU A 199 11.84 16.23 6.17
CA GLU A 199 12.66 15.28 6.94
C GLU A 199 12.63 13.85 6.37
N GLU A 200 11.66 13.53 5.50
CA GLU A 200 11.51 12.20 4.89
C GLU A 200 12.34 12.01 3.60
N SER A 201 13.39 12.80 3.40
CA SER A 201 14.29 12.76 2.23
C SER A 201 13.57 13.04 0.89
N VAL A 202 13.27 14.33 0.66
CA VAL A 202 12.80 14.82 -0.64
C VAL A 202 13.88 14.63 -1.71
N TRP A 203 13.55 13.96 -2.81
CA TRP A 203 14.50 13.67 -3.90
C TRP A 203 15.04 14.94 -4.58
N ASP A 204 14.14 15.83 -5.00
CA ASP A 204 14.53 17.13 -5.59
C ASP A 204 13.47 18.19 -5.28
N SER A 205 13.78 19.10 -4.36
CA SER A 205 12.88 20.17 -3.92
C SER A 205 12.58 21.19 -5.02
N THR A 206 13.50 21.40 -5.97
CA THR A 206 13.31 22.33 -7.08
C THR A 206 12.33 21.75 -8.09
N ILE A 207 12.52 20.49 -8.49
CA ILE A 207 11.62 19.79 -9.40
C ILE A 207 10.25 19.57 -8.73
N LYS A 208 10.21 19.24 -7.43
CA LYS A 208 8.99 19.19 -6.62
C LYS A 208 8.19 20.49 -6.71
N ARG A 209 8.86 21.63 -6.50
CA ARG A 209 8.21 22.95 -6.58
C ARG A 209 7.71 23.27 -7.98
N GLN A 210 8.48 22.93 -9.02
CA GLN A 210 8.08 23.15 -10.42
C GLN A 210 6.84 22.32 -10.79
N ASN A 211 6.81 21.04 -10.44
CA ASN A 211 5.66 20.18 -10.72
C ASN A 211 4.44 20.55 -9.86
N ALA A 212 4.64 20.94 -8.59
CA ALA A 212 3.57 21.48 -7.77
C ALA A 212 2.96 22.74 -8.41
N ASN A 213 3.78 23.67 -8.91
CA ASN A 213 3.29 24.85 -9.62
C ASN A 213 2.49 24.47 -10.88
N LEU A 214 2.97 23.49 -11.67
CA LEU A 214 2.26 22.99 -12.85
C LEU A 214 0.87 22.45 -12.48
N VAL A 215 0.77 21.58 -11.48
CA VAL A 215 -0.50 21.04 -10.99
C VAL A 215 -1.45 22.15 -10.55
N ILE A 216 -0.95 23.13 -9.80
CA ILE A 216 -1.74 24.29 -9.34
C ILE A 216 -2.32 25.11 -10.50
N CYS A 217 -1.67 25.08 -11.66
CA CYS A 217 -2.20 25.75 -12.85
C CYS A 217 -3.29 24.93 -13.56
N MET A 218 -3.29 23.62 -13.40
CA MET A 218 -4.21 22.70 -14.10
C MET A 218 -5.46 22.33 -13.27
N ALA A 219 -5.44 22.55 -11.95
CA ALA A 219 -6.52 22.15 -11.05
C ALA A 219 -7.19 23.33 -10.34
N ASP A 220 -8.47 23.15 -9.99
CA ASP A 220 -9.26 24.04 -9.13
C ASP A 220 -9.24 23.58 -7.66
N TRP A 221 -9.03 22.29 -7.43
CA TRP A 221 -8.89 21.66 -6.12
C TRP A 221 -7.68 20.73 -6.08
N VAL A 222 -7.02 20.65 -4.92
CA VAL A 222 -5.93 19.70 -4.66
C VAL A 222 -6.32 18.81 -3.49
N ILE A 223 -6.11 17.51 -3.66
CA ILE A 223 -6.16 16.48 -2.63
C ILE A 223 -4.69 16.14 -2.30
N PRO A 224 -4.15 16.68 -1.19
CA PRO A 224 -2.75 16.49 -0.81
C PRO A 224 -2.52 15.13 -0.14
N GLY A 225 -1.26 14.75 0.06
CA GLY A 225 -0.90 13.47 0.68
C GLY A 225 -1.23 13.33 2.17
N HIS A 226 -1.07 14.40 2.95
CA HIS A 226 -1.18 14.40 4.43
C HIS A 226 -2.02 15.59 4.96
N GLY A 227 -2.95 16.11 4.16
CA GLY A 227 -3.78 17.26 4.53
C GLY A 227 -5.22 17.14 4.05
N GLN A 228 -6.06 18.10 4.43
CA GLN A 228 -7.42 18.20 3.90
C GLN A 228 -7.40 18.68 2.44
N PRO A 229 -8.35 18.25 1.60
CA PRO A 229 -8.53 18.83 0.28
C PRO A 229 -8.75 20.35 0.38
N PHE A 230 -8.11 21.11 -0.50
CA PHE A 230 -8.19 22.57 -0.50
C PHE A 230 -8.41 23.14 -1.91
N ARG A 231 -9.03 24.32 -1.96
CA ARG A 231 -9.29 25.02 -3.21
C ARG A 231 -8.06 25.81 -3.64
N VAL A 232 -7.75 25.76 -4.93
CA VAL A 232 -6.66 26.54 -5.51
C VAL A 232 -7.06 28.01 -5.60
N MET A 233 -6.54 28.83 -4.68
CA MET A 233 -6.85 30.24 -4.63
C MET A 233 -6.06 31.07 -5.68
N PRO A 234 -6.56 32.23 -6.12
CA PRO A 234 -5.90 33.06 -7.14
C PRO A 234 -4.44 33.41 -6.81
N GLN A 235 -4.11 33.66 -5.54
CA GLN A 235 -2.74 33.94 -5.11
C GLN A 235 -1.79 32.76 -5.32
N TYR A 236 -2.29 31.52 -5.25
CA TYR A 236 -1.47 30.33 -5.54
C TYR A 236 -1.16 30.26 -7.03
N ARG A 237 -2.15 30.54 -7.89
CA ARG A 237 -1.97 30.61 -9.35
C ARG A 237 -1.00 31.72 -9.75
N GLN A 238 -1.07 32.88 -9.09
CA GLN A 238 -0.15 33.99 -9.32
C GLN A 238 1.29 33.61 -8.91
N LYS A 239 1.48 33.06 -7.70
CA LYS A 239 2.79 32.60 -7.21
C LYS A 239 3.38 31.48 -8.08
N ALA A 240 2.55 30.60 -8.62
CA ALA A 240 2.95 29.54 -9.54
C ALA A 240 3.27 30.05 -10.96
N GLY A 241 2.85 31.27 -11.32
CA GLY A 241 3.08 31.85 -12.64
C GLY A 241 2.23 31.21 -13.75
N CYS A 242 0.98 30.83 -13.44
CA CYS A 242 0.16 30.02 -14.33
C CYS A 242 -0.10 30.61 -15.71
N THR A 243 -0.21 31.93 -15.83
CA THR A 243 -0.40 32.59 -17.13
C THR A 243 0.74 32.27 -18.10
N ARG A 244 1.99 32.21 -17.60
CA ARG A 244 3.16 31.86 -18.40
C ARG A 244 3.26 30.36 -18.66
N LEU A 245 3.03 29.54 -17.63
CA LEU A 245 3.17 28.09 -17.72
C LEU A 245 2.16 27.47 -18.69
N LEU A 246 0.88 27.87 -18.60
CA LEU A 246 -0.16 27.33 -19.48
C LEU A 246 0.03 27.77 -20.95
N ALA A 247 0.57 28.97 -21.18
CA ALA A 247 0.92 29.43 -22.51
C ALA A 247 2.06 28.58 -23.13
N GLN A 248 3.09 28.28 -22.35
CA GLN A 248 4.21 27.44 -22.79
C GLN A 248 3.77 26.00 -23.07
N GLN A 249 2.88 25.44 -22.24
CA GLN A 249 2.37 24.08 -22.43
C GLN A 249 1.49 23.94 -23.66
N ARG A 250 0.69 24.97 -24.01
CA ARG A 250 -0.08 24.99 -25.27
C ARG A 250 0.84 24.97 -26.49
N LEU A 251 1.98 25.65 -26.44
CA LEU A 251 2.97 25.64 -27.52
C LEU A 251 3.68 24.29 -27.67
N LEU A 252 3.89 23.55 -26.58
CA LEU A 252 4.52 22.22 -26.60
C LEU A 252 3.59 21.11 -27.06
N ASN A 253 2.26 21.34 -26.98
CA ASN A 253 1.23 20.36 -27.35
C ASN A 253 0.57 20.67 -28.71
N ALA A 254 0.96 21.76 -29.39
CA ALA A 254 0.52 22.13 -30.73
C ALA A 254 1.47 21.55 -31.78
#